data_AF-A0A1C5N8X0-F1
#
_entry.id   AF-A0A1C5N8X0-F1
#
_cell.length_a   1.000
_cell.length_b   1.000
_cell.length_c   1.000
_cell.angle_alpha   90.00
_cell.angle_beta   90.00
_cell.angle_gamma   90.00
#
_symmetry.space_group_name_H-M   'P 1'
#
loop_
_entity.id
_entity.type
_entity.pdbx_description
1 polymer ?
#
loop_
_entity_poly.entity_id
_entity_poly.type
_entity_poly.pdbx_seq_one_letter_code
_entity_poly.pdbx_strand_id
1 'polypeptide(L)'
;MIGSIGAESRYSTGYNNLKPNRNQNKWADTLAQTVDKEDISSRADINRAKKSTVMDSYLALSGKTINTLKQEYSEYESENYRIVPDNEAECFDIYNKDGERLGAFSYSDIKIRQDETTGKQFLISEHGTMSYDALVLDDELKDALQNVMDKDSLDVETLQGFTLNTHSGTGIQYLVKDGEEGRGGKVLLQNEADRKRYEELAEMYFDKYPNLIESREEGFIWADLEIRGMAKRTDQGIISIGADGMSYSDNENYKNNWSVRFSGSMYEKLYEWLQNNKDSMEEIHKFSTWQKVFDEIGGTYERVWSKEELDQGYLNN
;
A
#
# COMPACT_ATOMS: atom_id res chain seq x y z
N MET A 1 28.33 -5.57 2.66
CA MET A 1 28.43 -4.10 2.81
C MET A 1 27.89 -3.46 1.53
N ILE A 2 26.63 -3.03 1.62
CA ILE A 2 25.82 -2.08 0.82
C ILE A 2 25.96 -2.01 -0.71
N GLY A 3 24.83 -2.29 -1.39
CA GLY A 3 24.47 -1.80 -2.71
C GLY A 3 22.96 -1.93 -2.93
N SER A 4 22.24 -0.81 -2.75
CA SER A 4 20.77 -0.70 -2.67
C SER A 4 19.98 -1.29 -3.83
N ILE A 5 18.99 -2.13 -3.51
CA ILE A 5 17.82 -2.37 -4.35
C ILE A 5 16.64 -1.73 -3.61
N GLY A 6 15.97 -0.81 -4.29
CA GLY A 6 14.88 -0.01 -3.74
C GLY A 6 13.67 -0.87 -3.44
N ALA A 7 13.66 -1.49 -2.26
CA ALA A 7 12.44 -1.67 -1.51
C ALA A 7 12.21 -0.34 -0.77
N GLU A 8 11.39 0.55 -1.32
CA GLU A 8 10.65 1.45 -0.44
C GLU A 8 9.65 0.57 0.32
N SER A 9 10.17 0.02 1.42
CA SER A 9 9.45 -0.60 2.49
C SER A 9 8.43 0.38 3.04
N ARG A 10 7.18 0.22 2.62
CA ARG A 10 6.03 0.75 3.36
C ARG A 10 4.97 -0.32 3.54
N TYR A 11 5.31 -1.39 4.25
CA TYR A 11 4.35 -2.05 5.15
C TYR A 11 5.14 -2.74 6.28
N SER A 12 5.13 -2.14 7.46
CA SER A 12 5.13 -2.85 8.74
C SER A 12 4.66 -1.89 9.83
N THR A 13 3.36 -1.95 10.10
CA THR A 13 2.76 -1.48 11.34
C THR A 13 3.24 -2.38 12.47
N GLY A 14 3.98 -1.78 13.41
CA GLY A 14 4.17 -2.37 14.73
C GLY A 14 5.48 -1.95 15.37
N TYR A 15 5.51 -0.79 16.03
CA TYR A 15 6.17 -0.55 17.32
C TYR A 15 5.85 0.89 17.79
N ASN A 16 4.71 1.05 18.45
CA ASN A 16 4.47 2.19 19.33
C ASN A 16 5.37 2.07 20.56
N ASN A 17 6.31 3.00 20.75
CA ASN A 17 6.73 3.52 22.05
C ASN A 17 7.86 4.57 21.92
N LEU A 18 7.55 5.81 21.54
CA LEU A 18 8.38 6.98 21.89
C LEU A 18 7.48 8.20 22.13
N LYS A 19 7.46 8.69 23.38
CA LYS A 19 6.80 9.94 23.78
C LYS A 19 7.39 11.15 23.03
N PRO A 20 6.59 12.16 22.66
CA PRO A 20 7.11 13.36 22.02
C PRO A 20 7.81 14.27 23.04
N ASN A 21 9.08 14.60 22.77
CA ASN A 21 9.77 15.67 23.48
C ASN A 21 9.81 16.94 22.62
N ARG A 22 9.33 18.03 23.22
CA ARG A 22 9.28 19.41 22.71
C ARG A 22 10.60 19.85 22.06
N ASN A 23 10.54 20.35 20.83
CA ASN A 23 11.12 21.66 20.48
C ASN A 23 10.66 22.12 19.08
N GLN A 24 9.67 23.00 19.10
CA GLN A 24 9.25 23.84 17.98
C GLN A 24 10.25 24.97 17.73
N ASN A 25 10.12 25.60 16.56
CA ASN A 25 10.58 26.96 16.20
C ASN A 25 11.95 27.10 15.54
N LYS A 26 11.99 26.91 14.20
CA LYS A 26 12.96 27.59 13.32
C LYS A 26 12.40 28.06 11.96
N TRP A 27 11.09 27.99 11.74
CA TRP A 27 10.47 28.42 10.47
C TRP A 27 9.65 29.73 10.58
N ALA A 28 9.39 30.22 11.79
CA ALA A 28 8.62 31.44 12.02
C ALA A 28 9.46 32.74 11.95
N ASP A 29 10.79 32.66 12.07
CA ASP A 29 11.66 33.85 12.18
C ASP A 29 12.01 34.49 10.82
N THR A 30 11.75 33.80 9.70
CA THR A 30 12.14 34.29 8.36
C THR A 30 11.09 35.22 7.73
N LEU A 31 9.88 35.33 8.29
CA LEU A 31 8.80 36.18 7.74
C LEU A 31 8.73 37.60 8.34
N ALA A 32 9.56 37.92 9.34
CA ALA A 32 9.50 39.21 10.04
C ALA A 32 10.45 40.31 9.49
N GLN A 33 11.16 40.08 8.38
CA GLN A 33 12.18 41.03 7.88
C GLN A 33 11.79 41.84 6.63
N THR A 34 10.54 41.86 6.21
CA THR A 34 10.12 42.65 5.03
C THR A 34 8.83 43.44 5.26
N VAL A 35 8.77 44.28 6.28
CA VAL A 35 7.88 45.46 6.25
C VAL A 35 8.56 46.62 6.98
N ASP A 36 9.29 47.45 6.23
CA ASP A 36 9.71 48.76 6.70
C ASP A 36 8.59 49.77 6.42
N LYS A 37 8.18 50.46 7.49
CA LYS A 37 7.65 51.84 7.62
C LYS A 37 6.87 52.45 6.44
N GLU A 38 5.62 52.82 6.69
CA GLU A 38 5.21 54.24 6.80
C GLU A 38 3.74 54.42 7.26
N ASP A 39 3.58 55.49 8.04
CA ASP A 39 2.40 56.26 8.47
C ASP A 39 1.31 55.72 9.41
N ILE A 40 1.24 56.43 10.54
CA ILE A 40 0.31 56.33 11.66
C ILE A 40 -0.76 57.39 11.45
N SER A 41 -2.02 56.98 11.36
CA SER A 41 -3.15 57.89 11.51
C SER A 41 -4.30 57.23 12.26
N SER A 42 -4.68 57.88 13.36
CA SER A 42 -5.83 57.63 14.26
C SER A 42 -5.71 56.48 15.29
N ARG A 43 -5.23 56.89 16.47
CA ARG A 43 -5.17 56.12 17.74
C ARG A 43 -6.54 55.74 18.34
N ALA A 44 -7.65 55.99 17.64
CA ALA A 44 -9.00 55.76 18.14
C ALA A 44 -9.53 54.35 17.82
N ASP A 45 -9.05 53.71 16.75
CA ASP A 45 -9.48 52.35 16.35
C ASP A 45 -8.74 51.23 17.10
N ILE A 46 -7.56 51.55 17.65
CA ILE A 46 -6.68 50.60 18.35
C ILE A 46 -7.33 50.06 19.64
N ASN A 47 -8.24 50.79 20.28
CA ASN A 47 -8.88 50.32 21.51
C ASN A 47 -10.17 49.52 21.29
N ARG A 48 -10.73 49.51 20.07
CA ARG A 48 -11.82 48.59 19.68
C ARG A 48 -11.28 47.28 19.09
N ALA A 49 -10.09 47.32 18.48
CA ALA A 49 -9.39 46.15 17.92
C ALA A 49 -8.59 45.31 18.94
N LYS A 50 -8.53 45.70 20.22
CA LYS A 50 -7.79 44.96 21.28
C LYS A 50 -8.52 43.72 21.85
N LYS A 51 -9.58 43.25 21.19
CA LYS A 51 -10.29 42.00 21.52
C LYS A 51 -10.50 41.08 20.32
N SER A 52 -9.74 41.28 19.24
CA SER A 52 -9.75 40.40 18.07
C SER A 52 -8.32 39.90 17.89
N THR A 53 -8.11 38.61 18.07
CA THR A 53 -6.80 38.00 17.81
C THR A 53 -6.54 37.98 16.30
N VAL A 54 -5.27 37.90 15.89
CA VAL A 54 -4.88 37.79 14.47
C VAL A 54 -5.59 36.60 13.78
N MET A 55 -5.99 35.58 14.55
CA MET A 55 -6.75 34.43 14.11
C MET A 55 -8.19 34.79 13.68
N ASP A 56 -8.85 35.69 14.41
CA ASP A 56 -10.23 36.12 14.11
C ASP A 56 -10.28 36.90 12.78
N SER A 57 -9.24 37.70 12.50
CA SER A 57 -9.11 38.42 11.23
C SER A 57 -8.82 37.47 10.05
N TYR A 58 -8.08 36.38 10.28
CA TYR A 58 -7.79 35.37 9.26
C TYR A 58 -9.03 34.52 8.92
N LEU A 59 -9.86 34.20 9.91
CA LEU A 59 -11.12 33.48 9.72
C LEU A 59 -12.18 34.33 9.02
N ALA A 60 -12.26 35.63 9.36
CA ALA A 60 -13.18 36.55 8.70
C ALA A 60 -12.82 36.82 7.23
N LEU A 61 -11.53 36.87 6.88
CA LEU A 61 -11.06 37.07 5.50
C LEU A 61 -11.13 35.80 4.62
N SER A 62 -11.17 34.61 5.22
CA SER A 62 -11.30 33.33 4.49
C SER A 62 -12.75 32.89 4.24
N GLY A 63 -13.75 33.69 4.65
CA GLY A 63 -15.16 33.40 4.41
C GLY A 63 -15.70 32.16 5.12
N LYS A 64 -14.90 31.51 5.98
CA LYS A 64 -15.30 30.34 6.75
C LYS A 64 -15.83 30.78 8.11
N THR A 65 -17.13 31.02 8.21
CA THR A 65 -17.86 30.77 9.45
C THR A 65 -17.76 29.27 9.76
N ILE A 66 -16.72 28.85 10.49
CA ILE A 66 -16.57 27.46 10.95
C ILE A 66 -17.44 27.31 12.20
N ASN A 67 -18.66 26.86 11.99
CA ASN A 67 -19.41 26.15 13.01
C ASN A 67 -19.79 24.79 12.41
N THR A 68 -18.78 23.99 12.09
CA THR A 68 -18.94 22.55 11.84
C THR A 68 -18.50 21.85 13.11
N LEU A 69 -19.46 21.37 13.89
CA LEU A 69 -19.24 20.35 14.91
C LEU A 69 -18.55 19.18 14.20
N LYS A 70 -17.28 18.92 14.55
CA LYS A 70 -16.58 17.69 14.12
C LYS A 70 -17.38 16.54 14.73
N GLN A 71 -17.92 15.65 13.90
CA GLN A 71 -18.65 14.50 14.40
C GLN A 71 -17.65 13.57 15.08
N GLU A 72 -17.77 13.43 16.39
CA GLU A 72 -16.93 12.53 17.18
C GLU A 72 -17.59 11.16 17.22
N TYR A 73 -16.90 10.16 16.69
CA TYR A 73 -17.33 8.77 16.80
C TYR A 73 -16.73 8.13 18.04
N SER A 74 -17.40 7.10 18.55
CA SER A 74 -16.95 6.31 19.70
C SER A 74 -16.53 4.91 19.25
N GLU A 75 -15.66 4.27 20.04
CA GLU A 75 -15.27 2.89 19.79
C GLU A 75 -16.48 1.95 19.80
N TYR A 76 -16.48 0.99 18.88
CA TYR A 76 -17.52 -0.02 18.75
C TYR A 76 -16.91 -1.41 18.61
N GLU A 77 -17.47 -2.39 19.28
CA GLU A 77 -17.02 -3.78 19.25
C GLU A 77 -18.20 -4.70 18.94
N SER A 78 -17.97 -5.61 17.99
CA SER A 78 -18.87 -6.67 17.55
C SER A 78 -18.26 -8.03 17.91
N GLU A 79 -18.78 -9.13 17.36
CA GLU A 79 -18.25 -10.48 17.67
C GLU A 79 -16.86 -10.70 17.05
N ASN A 80 -16.66 -10.23 15.82
CA ASN A 80 -15.44 -10.46 15.05
C ASN A 80 -14.64 -9.19 14.77
N TYR A 81 -15.21 -8.00 14.99
CA TYR A 81 -14.57 -6.72 14.66
C TYR A 81 -14.58 -5.72 15.82
N ARG A 82 -13.50 -4.94 15.89
CA ARG A 82 -13.40 -3.75 16.74
C ARG A 82 -13.06 -2.54 15.88
N ILE A 83 -13.89 -1.50 15.97
CA ILE A 83 -13.75 -0.26 15.20
C ILE A 83 -13.35 0.85 16.17
N VAL A 84 -12.14 1.38 15.99
CA VAL A 84 -11.55 2.40 16.84
C VAL A 84 -11.46 3.71 16.05
N PRO A 85 -12.21 4.76 16.42
CA PRO A 85 -12.11 6.05 15.76
C PRO A 85 -10.84 6.81 16.17
N ASP A 86 -10.10 7.30 15.17
CA ASP A 86 -9.18 8.42 15.33
C ASP A 86 -9.89 9.69 14.86
N ASN A 87 -10.58 10.33 15.81
CA ASN A 87 -11.31 11.58 15.54
C ASN A 87 -10.38 12.74 15.18
N GLU A 88 -9.08 12.68 15.49
CA GLU A 88 -8.13 13.71 15.07
C GLU A 88 -7.78 13.55 13.60
N ALA A 89 -7.45 12.32 13.19
CA ALA A 89 -7.09 11.94 11.81
C ALA A 89 -8.30 11.73 10.88
N GLU A 90 -9.52 11.75 11.41
CA GLU A 90 -10.77 11.53 10.68
C GLU A 90 -10.84 10.16 9.99
N CYS A 91 -10.43 9.10 10.70
CA CYS A 91 -10.46 7.73 10.19
C CYS A 91 -10.83 6.71 11.27
N PHE A 92 -11.26 5.52 10.83
CA PHE A 92 -11.44 4.35 11.66
C PHE A 92 -10.27 3.38 11.46
N ASP A 93 -9.67 2.95 12.56
CA ASP A 93 -8.87 1.73 12.59
C ASP A 93 -9.80 0.54 12.84
N ILE A 94 -9.76 -0.45 11.95
CA ILE A 94 -10.55 -1.67 12.07
C ILE A 94 -9.63 -2.82 12.44
N TYR A 95 -10.02 -3.60 13.46
CA TYR A 95 -9.31 -4.77 13.94
C TYR A 95 -10.19 -6.01 13.86
N ASN A 96 -9.58 -7.19 13.70
CA ASN A 96 -10.27 -8.45 13.98
C ASN A 96 -10.32 -8.75 15.48
N LYS A 97 -11.05 -9.79 15.87
CA LYS A 97 -11.18 -10.28 17.26
C LYS A 97 -9.84 -10.63 17.93
N ASP A 98 -8.83 -10.99 17.16
CA ASP A 98 -7.51 -11.36 17.67
C ASP A 98 -6.61 -10.12 17.90
N GLY A 99 -7.12 -8.92 17.59
CA GLY A 99 -6.41 -7.65 17.75
C GLY A 99 -5.49 -7.29 16.59
N GLU A 100 -5.53 -8.03 15.48
CA GLU A 100 -4.83 -7.69 14.25
C GLU A 100 -5.52 -6.50 13.58
N ARG A 101 -4.75 -5.46 13.22
CA ARG A 101 -5.27 -4.31 12.49
C ARG A 101 -5.48 -4.68 11.03
N LEU A 102 -6.73 -4.60 10.58
CA LEU A 102 -7.17 -4.92 9.22
C LEU A 102 -6.99 -3.75 8.25
N GLY A 103 -7.01 -2.50 8.74
CA GLY A 103 -6.76 -1.31 7.94
C GLY A 103 -7.20 -0.01 8.61
N ALA A 104 -6.85 1.12 7.99
CA ALA A 104 -7.38 2.44 8.32
C ALA A 104 -8.29 2.96 7.20
N PHE A 105 -9.44 3.50 7.58
CA PHE A 105 -10.45 3.97 6.63
C PHE A 105 -10.93 5.36 6.99
N SER A 106 -10.70 6.33 6.10
CA SER A 106 -11.17 7.71 6.29
C SER A 106 -12.70 7.75 6.42
N TYR A 107 -13.20 8.62 7.29
CA TYR A 107 -14.65 8.80 7.50
C TYR A 107 -15.39 9.16 6.20
N SER A 108 -14.73 9.88 5.29
CA SER A 108 -15.24 10.24 3.96
C SER A 108 -15.35 9.06 2.98
N ASP A 109 -14.62 7.97 3.25
CA ASP A 109 -14.53 6.80 2.37
C ASP A 109 -15.44 5.65 2.83
N ILE A 110 -16.17 5.82 3.95
CA ILE A 110 -17.08 4.79 4.45
C ILE A 110 -18.35 4.74 3.61
N LYS A 111 -18.26 3.89 2.58
CA LYS A 111 -19.33 3.51 1.66
C LYS A 111 -19.06 2.12 1.12
N ILE A 112 -20.12 1.48 0.64
CA ILE A 112 -20.09 0.14 0.07
C ILE A 112 -19.71 0.25 -1.40
N ARG A 113 -18.61 -0.39 -1.79
CA ARG A 113 -18.26 -0.59 -3.21
C ARG A 113 -18.58 -2.02 -3.60
N GLN A 114 -19.54 -2.19 -4.50
CA GLN A 114 -20.02 -3.51 -4.90
C GLN A 114 -19.48 -3.92 -6.27
N ASP A 115 -18.82 -5.07 -6.34
CA ASP A 115 -18.47 -5.69 -7.62
C ASP A 115 -19.73 -6.29 -8.26
N GLU A 116 -20.06 -5.85 -9.47
CA GLU A 116 -21.26 -6.29 -10.19
C GLU A 116 -21.16 -7.75 -10.65
N THR A 117 -19.94 -8.25 -10.86
CA THR A 117 -19.72 -9.62 -11.37
C THR A 117 -19.97 -10.66 -10.29
N THR A 118 -19.43 -10.45 -9.09
CA THR A 118 -19.50 -11.41 -7.99
C THR A 118 -20.55 -11.05 -6.93
N GLY A 119 -21.03 -9.81 -6.91
CA GLY A 119 -21.90 -9.28 -5.86
C GLY A 119 -21.17 -8.98 -4.54
N LYS A 120 -19.84 -9.15 -4.48
CA LYS A 120 -19.05 -8.87 -3.28
C LYS A 120 -19.02 -7.38 -2.99
N GLN A 121 -19.02 -7.05 -1.70
CA GLN A 121 -18.98 -5.69 -1.19
C GLN A 121 -17.63 -5.42 -0.54
N PHE A 122 -17.11 -4.21 -0.72
CA PHE A 122 -15.81 -3.80 -0.25
C PHE A 122 -15.87 -2.47 0.47
N LEU A 123 -15.07 -2.37 1.54
CA LEU A 123 -14.66 -1.11 2.12
C LEU A 123 -13.25 -0.79 1.59
N ILE A 124 -13.07 0.41 1.03
CA ILE A 124 -11.78 0.84 0.45
C ILE A 124 -11.52 2.28 0.89
N SER A 125 -10.31 2.57 1.35
CA SER A 125 -9.86 3.94 1.61
C SER A 125 -8.49 4.17 1.00
N GLU A 126 -8.35 5.28 0.27
CA GLU A 126 -7.15 5.61 -0.49
C GLU A 126 -6.29 6.62 0.27
N HIS A 127 -5.06 6.23 0.57
CA HIS A 127 -4.08 6.98 1.35
C HIS A 127 -3.04 7.61 0.44
N GLY A 128 -3.40 8.71 -0.22
CA GLY A 128 -2.51 9.41 -1.15
C GLY A 128 -2.17 8.58 -2.40
N THR A 129 -1.02 8.85 -3.01
CA THR A 129 -0.62 8.16 -4.24
C THR A 129 -0.14 6.74 -3.94
N MET A 130 -0.81 5.74 -4.52
CA MET A 130 -0.41 4.31 -4.52
C MET A 130 -0.48 3.58 -3.17
N SER A 131 -1.28 4.05 -2.21
CA SER A 131 -1.59 3.27 -1.01
C SER A 131 -3.08 3.31 -0.78
N TYR A 132 -3.66 2.17 -0.45
CA TYR A 132 -5.05 2.05 -0.05
C TYR A 132 -5.17 0.88 0.91
N ASP A 133 -6.20 0.90 1.76
CA ASP A 133 -6.63 -0.29 2.49
C ASP A 133 -7.95 -0.80 1.88
N ALA A 134 -8.14 -2.11 1.89
CA ALA A 134 -9.31 -2.75 1.34
C ALA A 134 -9.72 -3.95 2.19
N LEU A 135 -11.01 -4.08 2.47
CA LEU A 135 -11.61 -5.22 3.16
C LEU A 135 -12.87 -5.67 2.43
N VAL A 136 -13.14 -6.97 2.50
CA VAL A 136 -14.47 -7.49 2.14
C VAL A 136 -15.42 -7.10 3.26
N LEU A 137 -16.53 -6.50 2.88
CA LEU A 137 -17.57 -6.07 3.78
C LEU A 137 -18.59 -7.20 3.93
N ASP A 138 -18.50 -7.96 5.01
CA ASP A 138 -19.54 -8.89 5.42
C ASP A 138 -20.69 -8.15 6.14
N ASP A 139 -21.78 -8.87 6.42
CA ASP A 139 -22.97 -8.30 7.05
C ASP A 139 -22.65 -7.74 8.45
N GLU A 140 -21.78 -8.40 9.21
CA GLU A 140 -21.41 -7.96 10.56
C GLU A 140 -20.63 -6.64 10.53
N LEU A 141 -19.58 -6.54 9.70
CA LEU A 141 -18.78 -5.32 9.59
C LEU A 141 -19.61 -4.16 9.03
N LYS A 142 -20.54 -4.45 8.11
CA LYS A 142 -21.49 -3.46 7.60
C LYS A 142 -22.39 -2.91 8.71
N ASP A 143 -23.00 -3.78 9.50
CA ASP A 143 -23.87 -3.39 10.61
C ASP A 143 -23.07 -2.64 11.69
N ALA A 144 -21.84 -3.08 11.98
CA ALA A 144 -20.93 -2.39 12.89
C ALA A 144 -20.59 -0.96 12.42
N LEU A 145 -20.31 -0.78 11.12
CA LEU A 145 -20.07 0.54 10.54
C LEU A 145 -21.31 1.44 10.53
N GLN A 146 -22.50 0.88 10.31
CA GLN A 146 -23.77 1.62 10.41
C GLN A 146 -24.00 2.12 11.84
N ASN A 147 -23.76 1.26 12.83
CA ASN A 147 -23.89 1.60 14.24
C ASN A 147 -22.89 2.68 14.66
N VAL A 148 -21.60 2.54 14.31
CA VAL A 148 -20.58 3.52 14.72
C VAL A 148 -20.81 4.88 14.06
N MET A 149 -21.32 4.90 12.82
CA MET A 149 -21.60 6.14 12.09
C MET A 149 -22.95 6.77 12.40
N ASP A 150 -23.80 6.12 13.20
CA ASP A 150 -25.19 6.52 13.45
C ASP A 150 -25.99 6.70 12.15
N LYS A 151 -25.96 5.68 11.28
CA LYS A 151 -26.66 5.67 9.99
C LYS A 151 -27.51 4.42 9.82
N ASP A 152 -28.76 4.59 9.36
CA ASP A 152 -29.65 3.47 9.00
C ASP A 152 -29.10 2.64 7.83
N SER A 153 -28.30 3.25 6.95
CA SER A 153 -27.66 2.58 5.82
C SER A 153 -26.39 3.31 5.36
N LEU A 154 -25.47 2.57 4.77
CA LEU A 154 -24.29 3.12 4.09
C LEU A 154 -24.59 3.36 2.62
N ASP A 155 -24.00 4.41 2.04
CA ASP A 155 -24.07 4.67 0.61
C ASP A 155 -23.48 3.48 -0.17
N VAL A 156 -24.07 3.15 -1.31
CA VAL A 156 -23.65 2.04 -2.17
C VAL A 156 -23.30 2.57 -3.55
N GLU A 157 -22.14 2.17 -4.07
CA GLU A 157 -21.70 2.44 -5.43
C GLU A 157 -21.14 1.17 -6.09
N THR A 158 -21.17 1.15 -7.42
CA THR A 158 -20.46 0.11 -8.19
C THR A 158 -18.96 0.27 -7.96
N LEU A 159 -18.26 -0.86 -7.79
CA LEU A 159 -16.79 -0.89 -7.71
C LEU A 159 -16.20 -0.34 -9.02
N GLN A 160 -15.43 0.74 -8.92
CA GLN A 160 -14.75 1.38 -10.04
C GLN A 160 -13.28 1.61 -9.70
N GLY A 161 -12.40 1.48 -10.70
CA GLY A 161 -10.95 1.71 -10.54
C GLY A 161 -10.21 0.58 -9.82
N PHE A 162 -10.88 -0.55 -9.57
CA PHE A 162 -10.29 -1.72 -8.95
C PHE A 162 -10.80 -3.00 -9.61
N THR A 163 -9.91 -3.98 -9.71
CA THR A 163 -10.19 -5.32 -10.22
C THR A 163 -9.98 -6.36 -9.13
N LEU A 164 -11.01 -7.18 -8.89
CA LEU A 164 -10.94 -8.34 -8.00
C LEU A 164 -10.33 -9.54 -8.74
N ASN A 165 -9.25 -10.08 -8.20
CA ASN A 165 -8.54 -11.23 -8.75
C ASN A 165 -8.54 -12.40 -7.76
N THR A 166 -8.24 -13.59 -8.27
CA THR A 166 -8.09 -14.82 -7.47
C THR A 166 -6.78 -15.49 -7.83
N HIS A 167 -5.90 -15.70 -6.85
CA HIS A 167 -4.66 -16.42 -7.04
C HIS A 167 -4.97 -17.91 -7.31
N SER A 168 -4.52 -18.45 -8.43
CA SER A 168 -4.90 -19.79 -8.88
C SER A 168 -4.37 -20.92 -7.98
N GLY A 169 -3.20 -20.72 -7.35
CA GLY A 169 -2.59 -21.73 -6.48
C GLY A 169 -3.25 -21.85 -5.10
N THR A 170 -3.70 -20.73 -4.53
CA THR A 170 -4.29 -20.70 -3.17
C THR A 170 -5.79 -20.46 -3.15
N GLY A 171 -6.38 -19.97 -4.24
CA GLY A 171 -7.76 -19.51 -4.28
C GLY A 171 -8.02 -18.22 -3.48
N ILE A 172 -6.97 -17.62 -2.89
CA ILE A 172 -7.09 -16.38 -2.11
C ILE A 172 -7.36 -15.23 -3.08
N GLN A 173 -8.32 -14.39 -2.71
CA GLN A 173 -8.66 -13.21 -3.50
C GLN A 173 -7.76 -12.03 -3.14
N TYR A 174 -7.53 -11.16 -4.11
CA TYR A 174 -6.82 -9.91 -3.91
C TYR A 174 -7.40 -8.83 -4.80
N LEU A 175 -7.42 -7.61 -4.29
CA LEU A 175 -7.90 -6.44 -5.02
C LEU A 175 -6.71 -5.70 -5.61
N VAL A 176 -6.80 -5.22 -6.84
CA VAL A 176 -5.75 -4.42 -7.50
C VAL A 176 -6.38 -3.14 -8.01
N LYS A 177 -5.70 -2.01 -7.84
CA LYS A 177 -6.12 -0.74 -8.45
C LYS A 177 -5.78 -0.76 -9.93
N ASP A 178 -6.73 -0.40 -10.78
CA ASP A 178 -6.57 -0.51 -12.24
C ASP A 178 -5.38 0.35 -12.71
N GLY A 179 -4.45 -0.26 -13.46
CA GLY A 179 -3.21 0.38 -13.91
C GLY A 179 -2.06 0.35 -12.88
N GLU A 180 -2.25 -0.26 -11.71
CA GLU A 180 -1.22 -0.46 -10.69
C GLU A 180 -0.82 -1.93 -10.51
N GLU A 181 -1.00 -2.77 -11.54
CA GLU A 181 -0.75 -4.22 -11.47
C GLU A 181 0.69 -4.55 -11.06
N GLY A 182 1.66 -3.72 -11.46
CA GLY A 182 3.08 -3.87 -11.10
C GLY A 182 3.46 -3.33 -9.73
N ARG A 183 2.53 -2.68 -9.03
CA ARG A 183 2.72 -2.13 -7.68
C ARG A 183 2.04 -3.01 -6.62
N GLY A 184 1.29 -4.00 -7.09
CA GLY A 184 0.66 -5.02 -6.27
C GLY A 184 -0.70 -4.59 -5.73
N GLY A 185 -1.47 -5.60 -5.35
CA GLY A 185 -2.80 -5.43 -4.77
C GLY A 185 -2.85 -5.39 -3.24
N LYS A 186 -4.05 -5.63 -2.72
CA LYS A 186 -4.31 -6.00 -1.33
C LYS A 186 -4.86 -7.42 -1.26
N VAL A 187 -4.17 -8.29 -0.53
CA VAL A 187 -4.62 -9.65 -0.25
C VAL A 187 -5.83 -9.59 0.69
N LEU A 188 -6.88 -10.35 0.37
CA LEU A 188 -8.14 -10.36 1.10
C LEU A 188 -8.31 -11.69 1.85
N LEU A 189 -7.87 -11.71 3.11
CA LEU A 189 -8.05 -12.86 4.01
C LEU A 189 -9.44 -12.78 4.67
N GLN A 190 -10.42 -13.50 4.12
CA GLN A 190 -11.83 -13.34 4.51
C GLN A 190 -12.25 -14.26 5.65
N ASN A 191 -11.53 -15.36 5.85
CA ASN A 191 -11.89 -16.39 6.82
C ASN A 191 -10.67 -17.22 7.21
N GLU A 192 -10.86 -18.13 8.16
CA GLU A 192 -9.81 -19.02 8.66
C GLU A 192 -9.20 -19.92 7.58
N ALA A 193 -9.98 -20.33 6.58
CA ALA A 193 -9.44 -21.13 5.49
C ALA A 193 -8.48 -20.32 4.61
N ASP A 194 -8.76 -19.04 4.36
CA ASP A 194 -7.85 -18.16 3.64
C ASP A 194 -6.56 -17.92 4.45
N ARG A 195 -6.69 -17.68 5.76
CA ARG A 195 -5.53 -17.55 6.67
C ARG A 195 -4.66 -18.79 6.63
N LYS A 196 -5.26 -19.98 6.78
CA LYS A 196 -4.53 -21.25 6.72
C LYS A 196 -3.81 -21.44 5.39
N ARG A 197 -4.46 -21.16 4.24
CA ARG A 197 -3.81 -21.27 2.92
C ARG A 197 -2.67 -20.26 2.75
N TYR A 198 -2.79 -19.08 3.34
CA TYR A 198 -1.76 -18.06 3.34
C TYR A 198 -0.55 -18.48 4.19
N GLU A 199 -0.79 -19.05 5.38
CA GLU A 199 0.25 -19.62 6.24
C GLU A 199 0.95 -20.81 5.58
N GLU A 200 0.21 -21.74 5.00
CA GLU A 200 0.77 -22.89 4.24
C GLU A 200 1.66 -22.40 3.08
N LEU A 201 1.27 -21.31 2.41
CA LEU A 201 2.07 -20.69 1.35
C LEU A 201 3.38 -20.09 1.90
N ALA A 202 3.29 -19.37 3.02
CA ALA A 202 4.44 -18.75 3.69
C ALA A 202 5.45 -19.79 4.21
N GLU A 203 4.96 -20.86 4.84
CA GLU A 203 5.78 -21.98 5.32
C GLU A 203 6.49 -22.68 4.16
N MET A 204 5.79 -22.88 3.03
CA MET A 204 6.41 -23.45 1.84
C MET A 204 7.57 -22.59 1.32
N TYR A 205 7.45 -21.26 1.38
CA TYR A 205 8.55 -20.36 1.03
C TYR A 205 9.73 -20.53 1.98
N PHE A 206 9.47 -20.46 3.29
CA PHE A 206 10.50 -20.60 4.33
C PHE A 206 11.25 -21.94 4.22
N ASP A 207 10.53 -23.04 4.04
CA ASP A 207 11.12 -24.38 3.96
C ASP A 207 11.87 -24.62 2.63
N LYS A 208 11.35 -24.10 1.51
CA LYS A 208 11.92 -24.35 0.18
C LYS A 208 13.17 -23.51 -0.10
N TYR A 209 13.28 -22.32 0.48
CA TYR A 209 14.37 -21.38 0.19
C TYR A 209 15.15 -20.92 1.43
N PRO A 210 15.78 -21.85 2.18
CA PRO A 210 16.43 -21.54 3.46
C PRO A 210 17.64 -20.61 3.37
N ASN A 211 18.20 -20.38 2.16
CA ASN A 211 19.31 -19.45 1.96
C ASN A 211 18.83 -18.06 1.48
N LEU A 212 17.55 -17.92 1.14
CA LEU A 212 16.94 -16.64 0.72
C LEU A 212 15.95 -16.10 1.75
N ILE A 213 15.39 -16.96 2.60
CA ILE A 213 14.34 -16.65 3.55
C ILE A 213 14.81 -17.07 4.93
N GLU A 214 15.20 -16.09 5.74
CA GLU A 214 15.86 -16.31 7.03
C GLU A 214 14.86 -16.47 8.19
N SER A 215 13.58 -16.14 7.95
CA SER A 215 12.54 -16.15 8.98
C SER A 215 11.15 -16.51 8.43
N ARG A 216 10.26 -16.96 9.33
CA ARG A 216 8.87 -17.24 8.97
C ARG A 216 8.14 -15.97 8.53
N GLU A 217 8.48 -14.84 9.13
CA GLU A 217 7.98 -13.51 8.80
C GLU A 217 8.31 -13.12 7.35
N GLU A 218 9.53 -13.40 6.88
CA GLU A 218 9.91 -13.21 5.48
C GLU A 218 9.13 -14.14 4.54
N GLY A 219 8.82 -15.37 4.97
CA GLY A 219 7.94 -16.29 4.24
C GLY A 219 6.57 -15.66 3.95
N PHE A 220 5.99 -14.93 4.91
CA PHE A 220 4.73 -14.21 4.70
C PHE A 220 4.85 -13.08 3.68
N ILE A 221 5.97 -12.34 3.68
CA ILE A 221 6.21 -11.28 2.70
C ILE A 221 6.21 -11.88 1.27
N TRP A 222 6.88 -13.01 1.08
CA TRP A 222 6.93 -13.67 -0.23
C TRP A 222 5.60 -14.31 -0.63
N ALA A 223 4.86 -14.88 0.32
CA ALA A 223 3.50 -15.38 0.08
C ALA A 223 2.56 -14.26 -0.37
N ASP A 224 2.62 -13.10 0.26
CA ASP A 224 1.85 -11.91 -0.11
C ASP A 224 2.23 -11.42 -1.52
N LEU A 225 3.52 -11.36 -1.85
CA LEU A 225 3.98 -11.01 -3.18
C LEU A 225 3.51 -12.00 -4.26
N GLU A 226 3.54 -13.32 -3.99
CA GLU A 226 3.06 -14.33 -4.95
C GLU A 226 1.56 -14.18 -5.22
N ILE A 227 0.74 -14.04 -4.17
CA ILE A 227 -0.71 -13.87 -4.32
C ILE A 227 -1.02 -12.64 -5.16
N ARG A 228 -0.27 -11.54 -4.95
CA ARG A 228 -0.43 -10.29 -5.70
C ARG A 228 0.19 -10.32 -7.10
N GLY A 229 0.76 -11.44 -7.52
CA GLY A 229 1.37 -11.62 -8.85
C GLY A 229 2.76 -10.96 -9.01
N MET A 230 3.38 -10.59 -7.90
CA MET A 230 4.69 -9.92 -7.87
C MET A 230 5.86 -10.89 -7.61
N ALA A 231 5.57 -12.13 -7.23
CA ALA A 231 6.59 -13.16 -7.09
C ALA A 231 6.15 -14.45 -7.77
N LYS A 232 7.14 -15.22 -8.24
CA LYS A 232 6.95 -16.57 -8.76
C LYS A 232 8.06 -17.48 -8.26
N ARG A 233 7.67 -18.56 -7.60
CA ARG A 233 8.57 -19.63 -7.20
C ARG A 233 9.05 -20.45 -8.38
N THR A 234 10.30 -20.88 -8.31
CA THR A 234 10.89 -21.89 -9.19
C THR A 234 11.42 -23.04 -8.33
N ASP A 235 11.97 -24.09 -8.93
CA ASP A 235 12.58 -25.15 -8.14
C ASP A 235 13.90 -24.76 -7.49
N GLN A 236 14.55 -23.68 -7.95
CA GLN A 236 15.90 -23.31 -7.53
C GLN A 236 15.99 -21.91 -6.93
N GLY A 237 14.90 -21.14 -6.94
CA GLY A 237 14.91 -19.76 -6.50
C GLY A 237 13.58 -19.04 -6.72
N ILE A 238 13.60 -17.72 -6.60
CA ILE A 238 12.42 -16.86 -6.64
C ILE A 238 12.61 -15.77 -7.70
N ILE A 239 11.60 -15.58 -8.53
CA ILE A 239 11.49 -14.42 -9.42
C ILE A 239 10.63 -13.37 -8.72
N SER A 240 11.08 -12.13 -8.71
CA SER A 240 10.32 -10.96 -8.27
C SER A 240 10.10 -10.03 -9.46
N ILE A 241 8.88 -9.54 -9.65
CA ILE A 241 8.47 -8.66 -10.74
C ILE A 241 7.68 -7.49 -10.14
N GLY A 242 8.11 -6.27 -10.44
CA GLY A 242 7.43 -5.03 -10.06
C GLY A 242 7.41 -4.03 -11.22
N ALA A 243 6.75 -2.89 -11.00
CA ALA A 243 6.55 -1.87 -12.02
C ALA A 243 7.86 -1.23 -12.54
N ASP A 244 8.94 -1.34 -11.78
CA ASP A 244 10.25 -0.73 -12.06
C ASP A 244 11.37 -1.73 -12.35
N GLY A 245 11.08 -3.04 -12.28
CA GLY A 245 12.10 -4.05 -12.56
C GLY A 245 11.69 -5.47 -12.26
N MET A 246 12.63 -6.37 -12.49
CA MET A 246 12.49 -7.79 -12.24
C MET A 246 13.84 -8.38 -11.83
N SER A 247 13.81 -9.40 -10.99
CA SER A 247 15.01 -10.13 -10.59
C SER A 247 14.74 -11.60 -10.38
N TYR A 248 15.80 -12.39 -10.47
CA TYR A 248 15.85 -13.76 -9.98
C TYR A 248 16.89 -13.88 -8.88
N SER A 249 16.50 -14.56 -7.81
CA SER A 249 17.36 -14.93 -6.69
C SER A 249 17.39 -16.45 -6.59
N ASP A 250 18.56 -17.02 -6.84
CA ASP A 250 18.85 -18.44 -6.71
C ASP A 250 19.15 -18.78 -5.26
N ASN A 251 18.57 -19.88 -4.78
CA ASN A 251 18.73 -20.32 -3.41
C ASN A 251 20.11 -20.92 -3.13
N GLU A 252 20.73 -21.59 -4.08
CA GLU A 252 21.99 -22.31 -3.81
C GLU A 252 23.20 -21.58 -4.38
N ASN A 253 23.03 -20.94 -5.53
CA ASN A 253 24.13 -20.34 -6.28
C ASN A 253 23.82 -18.91 -6.69
N TYR A 254 24.19 -17.96 -5.82
CA TYR A 254 24.01 -16.53 -6.06
C TYR A 254 24.59 -16.02 -7.40
N LYS A 255 25.51 -16.76 -8.05
CA LYS A 255 26.04 -16.39 -9.37
C LYS A 255 25.01 -16.53 -10.50
N ASN A 256 23.93 -17.25 -10.25
CA ASN A 256 22.80 -17.36 -11.17
C ASN A 256 21.83 -16.16 -11.02
N ASN A 257 22.00 -15.33 -9.99
CA ASN A 257 21.13 -14.19 -9.76
C ASN A 257 21.26 -13.20 -10.91
N TRP A 258 20.16 -12.54 -11.19
CA TRP A 258 20.15 -11.48 -12.20
C TRP A 258 19.07 -10.46 -11.88
N SER A 259 19.28 -9.22 -12.31
CA SER A 259 18.29 -8.15 -12.13
C SER A 259 18.26 -7.23 -13.34
N VAL A 260 17.06 -6.73 -13.62
CA VAL A 260 16.80 -5.70 -14.63
C VAL A 260 15.94 -4.59 -14.05
N ARG A 261 16.19 -3.37 -14.52
CA ARG A 261 15.29 -2.24 -14.34
C ARG A 261 14.58 -1.92 -15.64
N PHE A 262 13.34 -1.52 -15.55
CA PHE A 262 12.57 -1.07 -16.70
C PHE A 262 11.55 -0.01 -16.28
N SER A 263 10.95 0.67 -17.25
CA SER A 263 9.92 1.67 -16.98
C SER A 263 8.55 1.03 -16.75
N GLY A 264 7.61 1.78 -16.15
CA GLY A 264 6.21 1.34 -16.02
C GLY A 264 5.57 0.97 -17.38
N SER A 265 5.89 1.72 -18.45
CA SER A 265 5.41 1.38 -19.80
C SER A 265 5.95 0.05 -20.33
N MET A 266 7.13 -0.37 -19.87
CA MET A 266 7.68 -1.69 -20.18
C MET A 266 7.02 -2.77 -19.33
N TYR A 267 6.71 -2.46 -18.07
CA TYR A 267 5.91 -3.35 -17.22
C TYR A 267 4.54 -3.64 -17.84
N GLU A 268 3.82 -2.64 -18.34
CA GLU A 268 2.50 -2.82 -18.98
C GLU A 268 2.56 -3.84 -20.12
N LYS A 269 3.57 -3.72 -21.02
CA LYS A 269 3.81 -4.68 -22.10
C LYS A 269 4.14 -6.07 -21.58
N LEU A 270 5.00 -6.15 -20.57
CA LEU A 270 5.40 -7.42 -19.95
C LEU A 270 4.20 -8.10 -19.28
N TYR A 271 3.36 -7.33 -18.58
CA TYR A 271 2.16 -7.81 -17.93
C TYR A 271 1.17 -8.36 -18.94
N GLU A 272 0.88 -7.63 -20.02
CA GLU A 272 0.00 -8.07 -21.10
C GLU A 272 0.54 -9.35 -21.76
N TRP A 273 1.85 -9.44 -21.99
CA TRP A 273 2.48 -10.66 -22.50
C TRP A 273 2.35 -11.83 -21.52
N LEU A 274 2.60 -11.60 -20.22
CA LEU A 274 2.46 -12.61 -19.17
C LEU A 274 1.04 -13.13 -19.08
N GLN A 275 0.02 -12.28 -19.19
CA GLN A 275 -1.39 -12.72 -19.16
C GLN A 275 -1.70 -13.75 -20.26
N ASN A 276 -1.07 -13.61 -21.42
CA ASN A 276 -1.28 -14.47 -22.58
C ASN A 276 -0.37 -15.72 -22.62
N ASN A 277 0.68 -15.76 -21.79
CA ASN A 277 1.74 -16.78 -21.86
C ASN A 277 2.03 -17.48 -20.51
N LYS A 278 1.11 -17.43 -19.54
CA LYS A 278 1.34 -17.90 -18.16
C LYS A 278 1.88 -19.33 -18.06
N ASP A 279 1.44 -20.22 -18.95
CA ASP A 279 1.72 -21.67 -18.91
C ASP A 279 2.86 -22.10 -19.85
N SER A 280 3.40 -21.22 -20.70
CA SER A 280 4.33 -21.58 -21.77
C SER A 280 5.81 -21.37 -21.42
N MET A 281 6.11 -20.87 -20.23
CA MET A 281 7.46 -20.45 -19.89
C MET A 281 8.29 -21.56 -19.22
N GLU A 282 9.19 -22.17 -19.99
CA GLU A 282 10.26 -23.02 -19.47
C GLU A 282 11.50 -22.18 -19.10
N GLU A 283 12.32 -22.69 -18.17
CA GLU A 283 13.61 -22.08 -17.80
C GLU A 283 13.54 -20.59 -17.39
N ILE A 284 12.46 -20.17 -16.72
CA ILE A 284 12.25 -18.79 -16.25
C ILE A 284 13.32 -18.27 -15.27
N HIS A 285 14.13 -19.16 -14.71
CA HIS A 285 15.26 -18.79 -13.88
C HIS A 285 16.44 -18.22 -14.70
N LYS A 286 16.50 -18.45 -16.02
CA LYS A 286 17.57 -17.96 -16.88
C LYS A 286 17.27 -16.57 -17.42
N PHE A 287 18.26 -15.68 -17.40
CA PHE A 287 18.11 -14.35 -17.96
C PHE A 287 17.86 -14.38 -19.48
N SER A 288 18.49 -15.29 -20.23
CA SER A 288 18.29 -15.41 -21.69
C SER A 288 16.87 -15.79 -22.10
N THR A 289 16.08 -16.42 -21.21
CA THR A 289 14.64 -16.62 -21.42
C THR A 289 13.93 -15.27 -21.46
N TRP A 290 14.18 -14.41 -20.47
CA TRP A 290 13.57 -13.09 -20.37
C TRP A 290 14.08 -12.11 -21.42
N GLN A 291 15.35 -12.20 -21.82
CA GLN A 291 15.89 -11.40 -22.91
C GLN A 291 15.08 -11.57 -24.20
N LYS A 292 14.74 -12.82 -24.57
CA LYS A 292 13.89 -13.10 -25.74
C LYS A 292 12.51 -12.47 -25.61
N VAL A 293 11.91 -12.53 -24.43
CA VAL A 293 10.61 -11.89 -24.15
C VAL A 293 10.72 -10.38 -24.31
N PHE A 294 11.77 -9.76 -23.77
CA PHE A 294 11.99 -8.32 -23.88
C PHE A 294 12.21 -7.86 -25.33
N ASP A 295 12.93 -8.65 -26.12
CA ASP A 295 13.13 -8.42 -27.55
C ASP A 295 11.81 -8.56 -28.33
N GLU A 296 10.97 -9.54 -27.97
CA GLU A 296 9.66 -9.78 -28.59
C GLU A 296 8.67 -8.65 -28.33
N ILE A 297 8.53 -8.20 -27.08
CA ILE A 297 7.59 -7.13 -26.70
C ILE A 297 8.12 -5.72 -27.08
N GLY A 298 9.36 -5.65 -27.56
CA GLY A 298 9.96 -4.43 -28.10
C GLY A 298 10.10 -3.32 -27.06
N GLY A 299 10.71 -3.62 -25.91
CA GLY A 299 10.93 -2.61 -24.88
C GLY A 299 12.35 -2.61 -24.31
N THR A 300 12.65 -1.52 -23.60
CA THR A 300 14.01 -1.26 -23.10
C THR A 300 14.11 -1.64 -21.63
N TYR A 301 15.20 -2.30 -21.27
CA TYR A 301 15.58 -2.60 -19.90
C TYR A 301 17.05 -2.29 -19.68
N GLU A 302 17.43 -2.06 -18.42
CA GLU A 302 18.80 -1.91 -17.97
C GLU A 302 19.19 -3.13 -17.14
N ARG A 303 20.33 -3.75 -17.45
CA ARG A 303 20.92 -4.78 -16.60
C ARG A 303 21.48 -4.16 -15.33
N VAL A 304 21.03 -4.64 -14.17
CA VAL A 304 21.66 -4.33 -12.89
C VAL A 304 22.59 -5.48 -12.54
N TRP A 305 23.88 -5.23 -12.67
CA TRP A 305 24.92 -6.23 -12.43
C TRP A 305 25.30 -6.25 -10.96
N SER A 306 25.32 -7.44 -10.37
CA SER A 306 26.00 -7.67 -9.09
C SER A 306 27.51 -7.43 -9.24
N LYS A 307 28.18 -7.16 -8.12
CA LYS A 307 29.65 -7.01 -8.10
C LYS A 307 30.32 -8.28 -8.64
N GLU A 308 29.75 -9.43 -8.33
CA GLU A 308 30.26 -10.74 -8.68
C GLU A 308 30.08 -11.07 -10.16
N GLU A 309 29.00 -10.60 -10.80
CA GLU A 309 28.82 -10.66 -12.26
C GLU A 309 29.83 -9.75 -12.99
N LEU A 310 30.10 -8.56 -12.43
CA LEU A 310 31.12 -7.64 -12.95
C LEU A 310 32.52 -8.27 -12.87
N ASP A 311 32.84 -8.89 -11.73
CA ASP A 311 34.14 -9.55 -11.50
C ASP A 311 34.34 -10.79 -12.39
N GLN A 312 33.25 -11.39 -12.88
CA GLN A 312 33.25 -12.55 -13.79
C GLN A 312 33.26 -12.16 -15.28
N GLY A 313 33.18 -10.87 -15.62
CA GLY A 313 33.23 -10.42 -17.02
C GLY A 313 31.97 -10.76 -17.83
N TYR A 314 30.78 -10.74 -17.20
CA TYR A 314 29.48 -10.92 -17.86
C TYR A 314 29.24 -12.32 -18.48
N LEU A 315 29.74 -13.39 -17.87
CA LEU A 315 29.75 -14.73 -18.49
C LEU A 315 28.42 -15.51 -18.45
N ASN A 316 27.31 -14.96 -17.99
CA ASN A 316 26.00 -15.62 -18.06
C ASN A 316 25.11 -14.97 -19.13
N ASN A 317 25.34 -15.37 -20.39
CA ASN A 317 24.37 -15.24 -21.49
C ASN A 317 23.58 -16.55 -21.61
#